data_AF-A0A644T989-F1
#
_entry.id   AF-A0A644T989-F1
#
_cell.length_a   1.000
_cell.length_b   1.000
_cell.length_c   1.000
_cell.angle_alpha   90.00
_cell.angle_beta   90.00
_cell.angle_gamma   90.00
#
_symmetry.space_group_name_H-M   'P 1'
#
loop_
_entity.id
_entity.type
_entity.pdbx_description
1 polymer ?
#
loop_
_entity_poly.entity_id
_entity_poly.type
_entity_poly.pdbx_seq_one_letter_code
_entity_poly.pdbx_strand_id
1 'polypeptide(L)' 'MEKAFDIISTVGLALLALTLFWVGTYAIKHKRINRGLLFILFGLLILILLAKQFLLLDKLF' A
#
# COMPACT_ATOMS: atom_id res chain seq x y z
N MET A 1 -18.35 -13.00 -10.27
CA MET A 1 -16.95 -12.74 -10.63
C MET A 1 -16.38 -11.50 -9.94
N GLU A 2 -17.19 -10.50 -9.57
CA GLU A 2 -16.73 -9.28 -8.88
C GLU A 2 -16.03 -9.53 -7.52
N LYS A 3 -16.58 -10.41 -6.67
CA LYS A 3 -16.00 -10.66 -5.33
C LYS A 3 -14.57 -11.22 -5.34
N ALA A 4 -14.22 -12.03 -6.34
CA ALA A 4 -12.87 -12.58 -6.46
C ALA A 4 -11.87 -11.51 -6.90
N PHE A 5 -12.31 -10.57 -7.75
CA PHE A 5 -11.51 -9.45 -8.22
C PHE A 5 -11.20 -8.45 -7.09
N ASP A 6 -12.15 -8.20 -6.19
CA ASP A 6 -11.94 -7.34 -5.01
C ASP A 6 -10.94 -7.94 -4.02
N ILE A 7 -10.96 -9.26 -3.80
CA ILE A 7 -10.00 -9.93 -2.91
C ILE A 7 -8.60 -9.89 -3.51
N ILE A 8 -8.47 -10.22 -4.80
CA ILE A 8 -7.16 -10.22 -5.48
C ILE A 8 -6.57 -8.81 -5.53
N SER A 9 -7.39 -7.80 -5.80
CA SER A 9 -6.94 -6.40 -5.83
C SER A 9 -6.52 -5.90 -4.44
N THR A 10 -7.28 -6.25 -3.39
CA THR A 10 -6.94 -5.89 -2.01
C THR A 10 -5.63 -6.55 -1.56
N VAL A 11 -5.46 -7.85 -1.82
CA VAL A 11 -4.24 -8.59 -1.49
C VAL A 11 -3.05 -8.06 -2.30
N GLY A 12 -3.26 -7.75 -3.58
CA GLY A 12 -2.23 -7.15 -4.45
C GLY A 12 -1.77 -5.79 -3.94
N LEU A 13 -2.69 -4.92 -3.53
CA LEU A 13 -2.37 -3.61 -2.97
C LEU A 13 -1.67 -3.72 -1.60
N ALA A 14 -2.05 -4.69 -0.77
CA ALA A 14 -1.38 -4.94 0.50
C ALA A 14 0.08 -5.41 0.30
N LEU A 15 0.32 -6.32 -0.65
CA LEU A 15 1.67 -6.76 -1.02
C LEU A 15 2.49 -5.63 -1.64
N LEU A 16 1.86 -4.77 -2.46
CA LEU A 16 2.49 -3.58 -3.02
C LEU A 16 2.94 -2.62 -1.92
N ALA A 17 2.09 -2.35 -0.92
CA ALA A 17 2.47 -1.52 0.22
C ALA A 17 3.66 -2.13 0.98
N LEU A 18 3.62 -3.44 1.27
CA LEU A 18 4.69 -4.15 1.99
C LEU A 18 6.04 -4.05 1.25
N THR A 19 6.05 -4.28 -0.06
CA THR A 19 7.26 -4.19 -0.88
C THR A 19 7.81 -2.76 -0.94
N LEU A 20 6.96 -1.74 -0.99
CA LEU A 20 7.40 -0.33 -0.93
C LEU A 20 8.02 0.04 0.41
N PHE A 21 7.47 -0.44 1.53
CA PHE A 21 8.10 -0.24 2.85
C PHE A 21 9.45 -0.96 2.94
N TRP A 22 9.55 -2.18 2.42
CA TRP A 22 10.81 -2.93 2.37
C TRP A 22 11.87 -2.21 1.54
N VAL A 23 11.52 -1.78 0.32
CA VAL A 23 12.44 -1.04 -0.57
C VAL A 23 12.81 0.32 0.03
N GLY A 24 11.85 1.00 0.67
CA GLY A 24 12.08 2.28 1.33
C GLY A 24 13.08 2.18 2.48
N THR A 25 12.90 1.22 3.38
CA THR A 25 13.83 0.96 4.49
C THR A 25 15.21 0.50 4.00
N TYR A 26 15.26 -0.34 2.95
CA TYR A 26 16.51 -0.76 2.33
C TYR A 26 17.28 0.41 1.68
N ALA A 27 16.57 1.32 1.03
CA ALA A 27 17.15 2.52 0.42
C ALA A 27 17.71 3.49 1.48
N ILE A 28 17.02 3.66 2.62
CA ILE A 28 17.54 4.44 3.76
C ILE A 28 18.85 3.82 4.26
N LYS A 29 18.90 2.50 4.42
CA LYS A 29 20.11 1.77 4.84
C LYS A 29 21.30 1.99 3.90
N HIS A 30 21.05 2.19 2.60
CA HIS A 30 22.07 2.48 1.58
C HIS A 30 22.37 3.98 1.41
N LYS A 31 22.08 4.81 2.42
CA LYS A 31 22.27 6.26 2.42
C LYS A 31 21.47 7.00 1.32
N ARG A 32 20.49 6.34 0.69
CA ARG A 32 19.57 6.95 -0.30
C ARG A 32 18.30 7.43 0.40
N ILE A 33 18.46 8.28 1.41
CA ILE A 33 17.40 8.69 2.34
C ILE A 33 16.20 9.31 1.62
N ASN A 34 16.44 10.24 0.68
CA ASN A 34 15.36 10.89 -0.07
C ASN A 34 14.51 9.90 -0.86
N ARG A 35 15.15 8.91 -1.52
CA ARG A 35 14.43 7.88 -2.27
C ARG A 35 13.69 6.93 -1.32
N GLY A 36 14.31 6.57 -0.21
CA GLY A 36 13.71 5.69 0.78
C GLY A 36 12.47 6.30 1.45
N LEU A 37 12.54 7.57 1.83
CA LEU A 37 11.38 8.34 2.30
C LEU A 37 10.27 8.39 1.25
N LEU A 38 10.61 8.59 -0.02
CA LEU A 38 9.64 8.64 -1.12
C LEU A 38 8.89 7.32 -1.26
N PHE A 39 9.57 6.18 -1.16
CA PHE A 39 8.94 4.85 -1.18
C PHE A 39 8.04 4.61 0.05
N ILE A 40 8.47 5.05 1.24
CA ILE A 40 7.68 4.93 2.47
C ILE A 40 6.40 5.77 2.37
N LEU A 41 6.50 7.02 1.92
CA LEU A 41 5.35 7.90 1.71
C LEU A 41 4.39 7.33 0.67
N PHE A 42 4.91 6.72 -0.39
CA PHE A 42 4.08 6.08 -1.41
C PHE A 42 3.37 4.83 -0.89
N GLY A 43 4.04 4.00 -0.08
CA GLY A 43 3.42 2.87 0.62
C GLY A 43 2.31 3.31 1.58
N LEU A 44 2.50 4.45 2.25
CA LEU A 44 1.51 5.03 3.16
C LEU A 44 0.26 5.53 2.41
N LEU A 45 0.43 6.11 1.23
CA LEU A 45 -0.66 6.48 0.32
C LEU A 45 -1.51 5.28 -0.08
N ILE A 46 -0.88 4.14 -0.40
CA ILE A 46 -1.60 2.92 -0.76
C ILE A 46 -2.40 2.39 0.43
N LEU A 47 -1.84 2.42 1.64
CA LEU A 47 -2.56 2.05 2.87
C LEU A 47 -3.80 2.92 3.10
N ILE A 48 -3.70 4.23 2.87
CA ILE A 48 -4.83 5.16 2.99
C ILE A 48 -5.91 4.84 1.96
N LEU A 49 -5.52 4.55 0.71
CA LEU A 49 -6.47 4.15 -0.33
C LEU A 49 -7.18 2.85 0.04
N LEU A 50 -6.46 1.87 0.57
CA LEU A 50 -7.01 0.60 1.03
C LEU A 50 -8.00 0.82 2.18
N ALA A 51 -7.61 1.60 3.20
CA ALA A 51 -8.46 1.93 4.33
C ALA A 51 -9.74 2.67 3.91
N LYS A 52 -9.63 3.60 2.94
CA LYS A 52 -10.78 4.31 2.36
C LYS A 52 -11.71 3.35 1.62
N GLN A 53 -11.17 2.35 0.92
CA GLN A 53 -11.94 1.35 0.19
C GLN A 53 -12.78 0.49 1.14
N PHE A 54 -12.21 0.09 2.29
CA PHE A 54 -12.93 -0.59 3.37
C PHE A 54 -14.01 0.29 4.02
N LEU A 55 -13.70 1.56 4.32
CA LEU A 55 -14.66 2.52 4.90
C LEU A 55 -15.84 2.85 3.98
N LEU A 56 -15.64 2.80 2.66
CA LEU A 56 -16.72 2.99 1.67
C LEU A 56 -17.63 1.77 1.59
N LEU A 57 -17.07 0.57 1.74
CA LEU A 57 -17.84 -0.67 1.80
C LEU A 57 -18.77 -0.66 3.04
N ASP A 58 -18.27 -0.23 4.19
CA ASP A 58 -19.04 -0.12 5.45
C ASP A 58 -20.19 0.90 5.42
N LYS A 59 -20.20 1.86 4.48
CA LYS A 59 -21.28 2.85 4.33
C LYS A 59 -22.38 2.42 3.35
N LEU A 60 -22.14 1.37 2.58
CA LEU A 60 -23.05 0.86 1.54
C LEU A 60 -23.83 -0.39 1.99
N PHE A 61 -23.49 -0.96 3.16
CA PHE A 61 -24.25 -2.00 3.86
C PHE A 61 -25.02 -1.42 5.04
#